data_AF-A0A9P6T8K9-F1
#
_entry.id   AF-A0A9P6T8K9-F1
#
_cell.length_a   1.000
_cell.length_b   1.000
_cell.length_c   1.000
_cell.angle_alpha   90.00
_cell.angle_beta   90.00
_cell.angle_gamma   90.00
#
_symmetry.space_group_name_H-M   'P 1'
#
loop_
_entity.id
_entity.type
_entity.pdbx_description
1 polymer ?
#
loop_
_entity_poly.entity_id
_entity_poly.type
_entity_poly.pdbx_seq_one_letter_code
_entity_poly.pdbx_strand_id
1 'polypeptide(L)'
;MATNIEVSESSGSSIKPLEQDNFHQWKGSMLSYFLEHNLDGIVDGSESKPEPTRPTELANWYLREKKAAGFIARKLDSRNRDLIVNDLNHKDPKELWDAIILEYASKKARNRSRLFTRFLLLNCNNGDLNQYITSFRQITKEMNDAGVKLDDDLLAHMALHHLPDEHKTT
;
A
#
# COMPACT_ATOMS: atom_id res chain seq x y z
N MET A 1 21.81 -44.18 3.03
CA MET A 1 20.75 -43.28 3.54
C MET A 1 21.28 -41.86 3.45
N ALA A 2 20.75 -41.06 2.53
CA ALA A 2 21.10 -39.65 2.40
C ALA A 2 19.82 -38.86 2.65
N THR A 3 19.80 -38.12 3.75
CA THR A 3 18.67 -37.29 4.17
C THR A 3 18.64 -36.07 3.25
N ASN A 4 17.60 -36.00 2.42
CA ASN A 4 17.30 -34.83 1.60
C ASN A 4 16.85 -33.72 2.56
N ILE A 5 17.64 -32.66 2.68
CA ILE A 5 17.24 -31.44 3.38
C ILE A 5 16.33 -30.69 2.41
N GLU A 6 15.02 -30.85 2.59
CA GLU A 6 14.06 -29.90 2.02
C GLU A 6 14.37 -28.53 2.63
N VAL A 7 14.97 -27.67 1.81
CA VAL A 7 15.01 -26.24 2.08
C VAL A 7 13.56 -25.78 2.05
N SER A 8 12.97 -25.63 3.22
CA SER A 8 11.65 -25.03 3.38
C SER A 8 11.72 -23.61 2.82
N GLU A 9 11.11 -23.39 1.66
CA GLU A 9 10.79 -22.05 1.19
C GLU A 9 10.01 -21.36 2.29
N SER A 10 10.66 -20.39 2.94
CA SER A 10 10.02 -19.47 3.87
C SER A 10 8.74 -18.98 3.21
N SER A 11 7.60 -19.33 3.79
CA SER A 11 6.28 -18.86 3.40
C SER A 11 6.23 -17.34 3.59
N GLY A 12 6.81 -16.61 2.64
CA GLY A 12 6.83 -15.16 2.64
C GLY A 12 5.39 -14.70 2.62
N SER A 13 5.00 -13.92 3.63
CA SER A 13 3.65 -13.36 3.72
C SER A 13 3.26 -12.79 2.36
N SER A 14 2.29 -13.42 1.70
CA SER A 14 1.93 -13.06 0.32
C SER A 14 1.35 -11.65 0.33
N ILE A 15 2.17 -10.64 0.03
CA ILE A 15 1.71 -9.27 -0.12
C ILE A 15 0.63 -9.28 -1.20
N LYS A 16 -0.61 -8.95 -0.83
CA LYS A 16 -1.72 -8.82 -1.78
C LYS A 16 -1.38 -7.74 -2.81
N PRO A 17 -1.71 -7.92 -4.11
CA PRO A 17 -1.52 -6.87 -5.10
C PRO A 17 -2.24 -5.57 -4.71
N LEU A 18 -1.72 -4.43 -5.17
CA LEU A 18 -2.37 -3.13 -5.00
C LEU A 18 -3.66 -3.13 -5.80
N GLU A 19 -4.75 -2.93 -5.07
CA GLU A 19 -6.10 -2.77 -5.58
C GLU A 19 -6.61 -1.38 -5.17
N GLN A 20 -7.82 -1.06 -5.58
CA GLN A 20 -8.40 0.26 -5.36
C GLN A 20 -8.43 0.70 -3.88
N ASP A 21 -8.69 -0.22 -2.94
CA ASP A 21 -9.06 0.12 -1.56
C ASP A 21 -8.14 -0.47 -0.48
N ASN A 22 -6.99 -1.04 -0.87
CA ASN A 22 -6.04 -1.66 0.07
C ASN A 22 -4.70 -0.91 0.19
N PHE A 23 -4.60 0.30 -0.37
CA PHE A 23 -3.34 1.03 -0.49
C PHE A 23 -2.59 1.21 0.84
N HIS A 24 -3.27 1.54 1.94
CA HIS A 24 -2.58 1.73 3.22
C HIS A 24 -1.93 0.43 3.72
N GLN A 25 -2.64 -0.71 3.68
CA GLN A 25 -2.06 -2.01 4.05
C GLN A 25 -0.98 -2.48 3.07
N TRP A 26 -1.22 -2.26 1.78
CA TRP A 26 -0.26 -2.57 0.72
C TRP A 26 1.05 -1.80 0.94
N LYS A 27 0.96 -0.49 1.15
CA LYS A 27 2.11 0.40 1.40
C LYS A 27 2.91 -0.07 2.61
N GLY A 28 2.22 -0.39 3.72
CA GLY A 28 2.87 -0.93 4.92
C GLY A 28 3.65 -2.22 4.63
N SER A 29 3.02 -3.18 3.94
CA SER A 29 3.66 -4.44 3.56
C SER A 29 4.86 -4.24 2.63
N MET A 30 4.76 -3.32 1.68
CA MET A 30 5.85 -3.00 0.74
C MET A 30 7.04 -2.35 1.45
N LEU A 31 6.79 -1.41 2.38
CA LEU A 31 7.84 -0.78 3.17
C LEU A 31 8.58 -1.81 4.04
N SER A 32 7.87 -2.72 4.70
CA SER A 32 8.50 -3.82 5.45
C SER A 32 9.37 -4.69 4.54
N TYR A 33 8.86 -5.06 3.36
CA TYR A 33 9.63 -5.84 2.39
C TYR A 33 10.92 -5.13 1.96
N PHE A 34 10.86 -3.82 1.67
CA PHE A 34 12.04 -3.07 1.26
C PHE A 34 13.10 -3.01 2.36
N LEU A 35 12.68 -2.76 3.60
CA LEU A 35 13.58 -2.76 4.76
C LEU A 35 14.25 -4.12 4.98
N GLU A 36 13.47 -5.20 4.99
CA GLU A 36 13.97 -6.57 5.15
C GLU A 36 14.99 -6.99 4.08
N HIS A 37 14.90 -6.38 2.89
CA HIS A 37 15.72 -6.73 1.73
C HIS A 37 16.78 -5.68 1.38
N ASN A 38 16.96 -4.64 2.22
CA ASN A 38 17.87 -3.51 2.01
C ASN A 38 17.64 -2.82 0.65
N LEU A 39 16.38 -2.55 0.34
CA LEU A 39 15.92 -1.87 -0.88
C LEU A 39 15.34 -0.48 -0.60
N ASP A 40 15.13 -0.13 0.67
CA ASP A 40 14.51 1.11 1.11
C ASP A 40 15.24 2.35 0.57
N GLY A 41 16.57 2.38 0.69
CA GLY A 41 17.38 3.49 0.15
C GLY A 41 17.33 3.64 -1.37
N ILE A 42 17.15 2.53 -2.10
CA ILE A 42 16.97 2.52 -3.55
C ILE A 42 15.60 3.10 -3.93
N VAL A 43 14.56 2.72 -3.20
CA VAL A 43 13.17 3.11 -3.49
C VAL A 43 12.89 4.56 -3.08
N ASP A 44 13.40 5.02 -1.94
CA ASP A 44 13.20 6.42 -1.52
C ASP A 44 14.19 7.39 -2.18
N GLY A 45 15.32 6.88 -2.70
CA GLY A 45 16.38 7.63 -3.36
C GLY A 45 17.44 8.20 -2.43
N SER A 46 17.45 7.82 -1.15
CA SER A 46 18.48 8.19 -0.19
C SER A 46 19.82 7.48 -0.49
N GLU A 47 19.78 6.32 -1.14
CA GLU A 47 20.98 5.63 -1.62
C GLU A 47 21.37 6.13 -3.01
N SER A 48 22.46 6.90 -3.08
CA SER A 48 23.00 7.40 -4.34
C SER A 48 23.65 6.29 -5.16
N LYS A 49 23.46 6.38 -6.48
CA LYS A 49 24.12 5.50 -7.45
C LYS A 49 25.64 5.60 -7.32
N PRO A 50 26.37 4.48 -7.17
CA PRO A 50 27.83 4.49 -7.07
C PRO A 50 28.50 5.00 -8.36
N GLU A 51 29.67 5.63 -8.18
CA GLU A 51 30.51 6.06 -9.30
C GLU A 51 31.04 4.86 -10.12
N PRO A 52 31.26 5.03 -11.44
CA PRO A 52 31.79 3.98 -12.31
C PRO A 52 33.14 3.40 -11.87
N THR A 53 33.91 4.14 -11.07
CA THR A 53 35.19 3.71 -10.49
C THR A 53 35.04 2.60 -9.44
N ARG A 54 33.82 2.30 -8.99
CA ARG A 54 33.49 1.25 -8.01
C ARG A 54 32.61 0.17 -8.66
N PRO A 55 33.14 -0.62 -9.62
CA PRO A 55 32.33 -1.47 -10.49
C PRO A 55 31.54 -2.55 -9.74
N THR A 56 32.09 -3.13 -8.67
CA THR A 56 31.40 -4.14 -7.85
C THR A 56 30.18 -3.54 -7.13
N GLU A 57 30.33 -2.35 -6.57
CA GLU A 57 29.23 -1.67 -5.87
C GLU A 57 28.17 -1.19 -6.84
N LEU A 58 28.58 -0.64 -7.98
CA LEU A 58 27.68 -0.25 -9.05
C LEU A 58 26.86 -1.45 -9.57
N ALA A 59 27.49 -2.61 -9.76
CA ALA A 59 26.80 -3.84 -10.17
C ALA A 59 25.77 -4.30 -9.12
N ASN A 60 26.14 -4.27 -7.83
CA ASN A 60 25.24 -4.62 -6.74
C ASN A 60 24.06 -3.63 -6.62
N TRP A 61 24.32 -2.34 -6.85
CA TRP A 61 23.28 -1.31 -6.88
C TRP A 61 22.27 -1.58 -8.00
N TYR A 62 22.73 -1.82 -9.23
CA TYR A 62 21.84 -2.15 -10.36
C TYR A 62 21.03 -3.43 -10.13
N LEU A 63 21.59 -4.44 -9.46
CA LEU A 63 20.86 -5.66 -9.12
C LEU A 63 19.69 -5.35 -8.18
N ARG A 64 19.92 -4.51 -7.17
CA ARG A 64 18.87 -4.08 -6.22
C ARG A 64 17.84 -3.16 -6.86
N GLU A 65 18.25 -2.24 -7.73
CA GLU A 65 17.35 -1.40 -8.53
C GLU A 65 16.37 -2.26 -9.35
N LYS A 66 16.90 -3.20 -10.14
CA LYS A 66 16.07 -4.11 -10.95
C LYS A 66 15.15 -4.98 -10.08
N LYS A 67 15.66 -5.46 -8.95
CA LYS A 67 14.88 -6.26 -7.99
C LYS A 67 13.72 -5.44 -7.43
N ALA A 68 13.97 -4.21 -7.00
CA ALA A 68 12.94 -3.32 -6.47
C ALA A 68 11.88 -2.99 -7.53
N ALA A 69 12.30 -2.58 -8.74
CA ALA A 69 11.37 -2.22 -9.81
C ALA A 69 10.49 -3.41 -10.23
N GLY A 70 11.10 -4.58 -10.44
CA GLY A 70 10.37 -5.80 -10.78
C GLY A 70 9.41 -6.23 -9.67
N PHE A 71 9.79 -6.09 -8.40
CA PHE A 71 8.93 -6.43 -7.28
C PHE A 71 7.74 -5.48 -7.16
N ILE A 72 7.96 -4.16 -7.22
CA ILE A 72 6.89 -3.15 -7.23
C ILE A 72 5.91 -3.45 -8.33
N ALA A 73 6.40 -3.57 -9.57
CA ALA A 73 5.55 -3.84 -10.73
C ALA A 73 4.71 -5.10 -10.51
N ARG A 74 5.30 -6.21 -10.06
CA ARG A 74 4.57 -7.48 -9.80
C ARG A 74 3.49 -7.36 -8.71
N LYS A 75 3.60 -6.39 -7.80
CA LYS A 75 2.65 -6.15 -6.72
C LYS A 75 1.56 -5.13 -7.06
N LEU A 76 1.38 -4.82 -8.34
CA LEU A 76 0.21 -4.12 -8.87
C LEU A 76 -0.76 -5.12 -9.51
N ASP A 77 -2.06 -4.92 -9.30
CA ASP A 77 -3.08 -5.56 -10.13
C ASP A 77 -2.97 -5.09 -11.60
N SER A 78 -3.71 -5.73 -12.51
CA SER A 78 -3.64 -5.39 -13.95
C SER A 78 -4.00 -3.92 -14.20
N ARG A 79 -5.07 -3.43 -13.59
CA ARG A 79 -5.55 -2.05 -13.76
C ARG A 79 -4.51 -1.03 -13.30
N ASN A 80 -3.92 -1.20 -12.13
CA ASN A 80 -2.92 -0.29 -11.61
C ASN A 80 -1.61 -0.37 -12.37
N ARG A 81 -1.25 -1.57 -12.86
CA ARG A 81 -0.09 -1.71 -13.74
C ARG A 81 -0.25 -0.85 -14.99
N ASP A 82 -1.39 -0.95 -15.68
CA ASP A 82 -1.65 -0.20 -16.91
C ASP A 82 -1.72 1.32 -16.66
N LEU A 83 -2.18 1.74 -15.48
CA LEU A 83 -2.28 3.15 -15.11
C LEU A 83 -0.94 3.78 -14.74
N ILE A 84 -0.07 3.03 -14.07
CA ILE A 84 1.10 3.57 -13.36
C ILE A 84 2.40 3.28 -14.11
N VAL A 85 2.54 2.09 -14.69
CA VAL A 85 3.78 1.62 -15.32
C VAL A 85 3.81 2.07 -16.78
N ASN A 86 4.91 2.67 -17.21
CA ASN A 86 5.12 3.11 -18.58
C ASN A 86 6.60 2.96 -19.00
N ASP A 87 6.89 3.22 -20.28
CA ASP A 87 8.23 3.04 -20.85
C ASP A 87 9.31 3.90 -20.19
N LEU A 88 8.93 4.98 -19.50
CA LEU A 88 9.87 5.86 -18.80
C LEU A 88 10.22 5.33 -17.42
N ASN A 89 9.22 4.92 -16.62
CA ASN A 89 9.42 4.56 -15.21
C ASN A 89 9.59 3.06 -14.94
N HIS A 90 9.30 2.15 -15.88
CA HIS A 90 9.24 0.71 -15.61
C HIS A 90 10.53 0.07 -15.05
N LYS A 91 11.67 0.76 -15.17
CA LYS A 91 12.98 0.33 -14.65
C LYS A 91 13.42 1.09 -13.41
N ASP A 92 12.77 2.19 -13.08
CA ASP A 92 13.14 3.05 -11.97
C ASP A 92 12.18 2.79 -10.79
N PRO A 93 12.65 2.10 -9.73
CA PRO A 93 11.81 1.79 -8.57
C PRO A 93 11.34 3.03 -7.82
N LYS A 94 12.13 4.11 -7.82
CA LYS A 94 11.78 5.37 -7.17
C LYS A 94 10.67 6.07 -7.92
N GLU A 95 10.78 6.19 -9.25
CA GLU A 95 9.72 6.79 -10.06
C GLU A 95 8.42 5.99 -9.97
N LEU A 96 8.50 4.65 -9.98
CA LEU A 96 7.33 3.79 -9.76
C LEU A 96 6.69 4.04 -8.40
N TRP A 97 7.50 4.07 -7.33
CA TRP A 97 7.00 4.33 -5.99
C TRP A 97 6.33 5.70 -5.88
N ASP A 98 7.00 6.75 -6.35
CA ASP A 98 6.50 8.12 -6.31
C ASP A 98 5.20 8.28 -7.12
N ALA A 99 5.08 7.60 -8.28
CA ALA A 99 3.85 7.57 -9.06
C ALA A 99 2.69 6.90 -8.32
N ILE A 100 2.94 5.78 -7.62
CA ILE A 100 1.93 5.10 -6.80
C ILE A 100 1.47 5.98 -5.65
N ILE A 101 2.42 6.59 -4.92
CA ILE A 101 2.12 7.51 -3.81
C ILE A 101 1.32 8.72 -4.33
N LEU A 102 1.65 9.25 -5.51
CA LEU A 102 0.93 10.35 -6.12
C LEU A 102 -0.52 9.98 -6.51
N GLU A 103 -0.79 8.76 -6.92
CA GLU A 103 -2.17 8.36 -7.25
C GLU A 103 -3.01 8.13 -5.97
N TYR A 104 -2.45 7.44 -4.98
CA TYR A 104 -3.21 6.93 -3.84
C TYR A 104 -3.10 7.72 -2.54
N ALA A 105 -1.98 8.42 -2.31
CA ALA A 105 -1.78 9.25 -1.13
C ALA A 105 -1.95 10.75 -1.43
N SER A 106 -2.26 11.13 -2.67
CA SER A 106 -2.43 12.55 -2.98
C SER A 106 -3.69 13.14 -2.36
N LYS A 107 -3.59 14.41 -2.00
CA LYS A 107 -4.73 15.25 -1.57
C LYS A 107 -5.61 15.69 -2.75
N LYS A 108 -5.46 15.07 -3.92
CA LYS A 108 -6.24 15.39 -5.13
C LYS A 108 -7.72 15.08 -4.88
N ALA A 109 -8.59 15.86 -5.51
CA ALA A 109 -10.05 15.73 -5.38
C ALA A 109 -10.55 14.31 -5.67
N ARG A 110 -9.95 13.61 -6.63
CA ARG A 110 -10.28 12.21 -6.97
C ARG A 110 -10.08 11.26 -5.79
N ASN A 111 -8.90 11.26 -5.17
CA ASN A 111 -8.61 10.37 -4.06
C ASN A 111 -9.50 10.68 -2.85
N ARG A 112 -9.67 11.97 -2.55
CA ARG A 112 -10.59 12.44 -1.51
C ARG A 112 -12.03 11.98 -1.74
N SER A 113 -12.55 12.12 -2.97
CA SER A 113 -13.90 11.68 -3.32
C SER A 113 -14.05 10.18 -3.19
N ARG A 114 -13.06 9.39 -3.63
CA ARG A 114 -13.08 7.92 -3.50
C ARG A 114 -13.14 7.49 -2.04
N LEU A 115 -12.28 8.06 -1.19
CA LEU A 115 -12.25 7.78 0.25
C LEU A 115 -13.58 8.17 0.92
N PHE A 116 -14.14 9.33 0.59
CA PHE A 116 -15.42 9.78 1.12
C PHE A 116 -16.58 8.88 0.68
N THR A 117 -16.65 8.47 -0.59
CA THR A 117 -17.65 7.51 -1.07
C THR A 117 -17.54 6.17 -0.34
N ARG A 118 -16.32 5.64 -0.16
CA ARG A 118 -16.09 4.39 0.58
C ARG A 118 -16.50 4.52 2.04
N PHE A 119 -16.28 5.67 2.66
CA PHE A 119 -16.75 5.97 4.02
C PHE A 119 -18.29 5.96 4.10
N LEU A 120 -18.99 6.61 3.17
CA LEU A 120 -20.46 6.65 3.14
C LEU A 120 -21.12 5.29 2.88
N LEU A 121 -20.44 4.41 2.15
CA LEU A 121 -20.93 3.06 1.82
C LEU A 121 -20.50 2.00 2.84
N LEU A 122 -19.71 2.37 3.86
CA LEU A 122 -19.28 1.44 4.88
C LEU A 122 -20.50 0.99 5.69
N ASN A 123 -20.66 -0.31 5.86
CA ASN A 123 -21.75 -0.90 6.63
C ASN A 123 -21.24 -2.05 7.51
N CYS A 124 -21.95 -2.34 8.59
CA CYS A 124 -21.69 -3.52 9.39
C CYS A 124 -22.41 -4.72 8.77
N ASN A 125 -21.71 -5.48 7.92
CA ASN A 125 -22.27 -6.67 7.30
C ASN A 125 -22.44 -7.80 8.32
N ASN A 126 -23.67 -8.31 8.47
CA ASN A 126 -24.03 -9.48 9.28
C ASN A 126 -23.62 -9.41 10.77
N GLY A 127 -23.47 -8.20 11.33
CA GLY A 127 -23.21 -8.02 12.76
C GLY A 127 -21.77 -8.23 13.21
N ASP A 128 -20.78 -8.34 12.30
CA ASP A 128 -19.36 -8.31 12.70
C ASP A 128 -18.92 -6.88 13.05
N LEU A 129 -19.27 -6.49 14.27
CA LEU A 129 -18.98 -5.18 14.81
C LEU A 129 -17.47 -4.90 14.90
N ASN A 130 -16.65 -5.93 15.14
CA ASN A 130 -15.20 -5.77 15.26
C ASN A 130 -14.57 -5.46 13.90
N GLN A 131 -14.98 -6.18 12.86
CA GLN A 131 -14.54 -5.92 11.49
C GLN A 131 -15.00 -4.53 11.02
N TYR A 132 -16.25 -4.16 11.35
CA TYR A 132 -16.78 -2.83 11.07
C TYR A 132 -15.96 -1.72 11.77
N ILE A 133 -15.76 -1.79 13.08
CA ILE A 133 -14.97 -0.79 13.84
C ILE A 133 -13.56 -0.66 13.28
N THR A 134 -12.93 -1.79 12.94
CA THR A 134 -11.59 -1.79 12.35
C THR A 134 -11.57 -1.06 11.01
N SER A 135 -12.54 -1.36 10.14
CA SER A 135 -12.67 -0.72 8.83
C SER A 135 -13.01 0.77 8.94
N PHE A 136 -13.88 1.14 9.88
CA PHE A 136 -14.27 2.52 10.17
C PHE A 136 -13.07 3.37 10.62
N ARG A 137 -12.29 2.86 11.58
CA ARG A 137 -11.06 3.52 12.04
C ARG A 137 -10.05 3.67 10.91
N GLN A 138 -9.91 2.64 10.08
CA GLN A 138 -8.99 2.67 8.96
C GLN A 138 -9.38 3.73 7.93
N ILE A 139 -10.62 3.74 7.45
CA ILE A 139 -11.05 4.72 6.43
C ILE A 139 -10.99 6.15 6.96
N THR A 140 -11.30 6.36 8.25
CA THR A 140 -11.18 7.68 8.89
C THR A 140 -9.73 8.17 8.93
N LYS A 141 -8.78 7.28 9.22
CA LYS A 141 -7.35 7.61 9.16
C LYS A 141 -6.92 7.96 7.73
N GLU A 142 -7.30 7.16 6.73
CA GLU A 142 -6.98 7.41 5.32
C GLU A 142 -7.56 8.76 4.84
N MET A 143 -8.80 9.09 5.23
CA MET A 143 -9.43 10.38 4.95
C MET A 143 -8.64 11.54 5.56
N ASN A 144 -8.25 11.42 6.84
CA ASN A 144 -7.45 12.42 7.53
C ASN A 144 -6.08 12.65 6.85
N ASP A 145 -5.40 11.58 6.47
CA ASP A 145 -4.11 11.64 5.75
C ASP A 145 -4.27 12.32 4.38
N ALA A 146 -5.41 12.11 3.71
CA ALA A 146 -5.78 12.78 2.45
C ALA A 146 -6.32 14.22 2.63
N GLY A 147 -6.42 14.72 3.86
CA GLY A 147 -6.91 16.06 4.19
C GLY A 147 -8.43 16.20 4.20
N VAL A 148 -9.19 15.10 4.22
CA VAL A 148 -10.63 15.09 4.48
C VAL A 148 -10.85 14.88 5.97
N LYS A 149 -11.11 15.96 6.69
CA LYS A 149 -11.35 15.93 8.13
C LYS A 149 -12.83 16.12 8.42
N LEU A 150 -13.34 15.32 9.35
CA LEU A 150 -14.66 15.48 9.94
C LEU A 150 -14.48 15.69 11.44
N ASP A 151 -15.34 16.49 12.03
CA ASP A 151 -15.36 16.69 13.48
C ASP A 151 -15.79 15.41 14.20
N ASP A 152 -15.33 15.24 15.44
CA ASP A 152 -15.50 14.00 16.20
C ASP A 152 -16.99 13.64 16.44
N ASP A 153 -17.87 14.64 16.58
CA ASP A 153 -19.30 14.46 16.74
C ASP A 153 -19.96 13.92 15.45
N LEU A 154 -19.56 14.45 14.29
CA LEU A 154 -19.99 13.94 12.99
C LEU A 154 -19.48 12.52 12.74
N LEU A 155 -18.23 12.23 13.10
CA LEU A 155 -17.68 10.87 13.03
C LEU A 155 -18.46 9.90 13.92
N ALA A 156 -18.79 10.29 15.15
CA ALA A 156 -19.60 9.49 16.06
C ALA A 156 -21.01 9.24 15.49
N HIS A 157 -21.65 10.28 14.94
CA HIS A 157 -22.96 10.16 14.29
C HIS A 157 -22.93 9.18 13.12
N MET A 158 -21.94 9.30 12.23
CA MET A 158 -21.77 8.40 11.09
C MET A 158 -21.44 6.97 11.52
N ALA A 159 -20.64 6.81 12.57
CA ALA A 159 -20.31 5.50 13.12
C ALA A 159 -21.56 4.73 13.56
N LEU A 160 -22.53 5.42 14.18
CA LEU A 160 -23.82 4.86 14.59
C LEU A 160 -24.77 4.64 13.40
N HIS A 161 -24.79 5.57 12.43
CA HIS A 161 -25.66 5.48 11.27
C HIS A 161 -25.42 4.20 10.45
N HIS A 162 -24.16 3.77 10.31
CA HIS A 162 -23.78 2.58 9.57
C HIS A 162 -24.01 1.24 10.32
N LEU A 163 -24.48 1.29 11.57
CA LEU A 163 -24.88 0.08 12.29
C LEU A 163 -26.26 -0.41 11.81
N PRO A 164 -26.55 -1.72 11.88
CA PRO A 164 -27.88 -2.26 11.68
C PRO A 164 -28.85 -1.69 12.72
N ASP A 165 -30.12 -1.53 12.35
CA ASP A 165 -31.14 -0.94 13.23
C ASP A 165 -31.34 -1.73 14.54
N GLU A 166 -30.97 -3.01 14.55
CA GLU A 166 -30.95 -3.89 15.74
C GLU A 166 -30.04 -3.38 16.86
N HIS A 167 -29.12 -2.46 16.57
CA HIS A 167 -28.18 -1.88 17.52
C HIS A 167 -28.41 -0.38 17.78
N LYS A 168 -29.44 0.24 17.19
CA LYS A 168 -29.72 1.69 17.31
C LYS A 168 -30.66 2.05 18.47
N THR A 169 -31.00 1.10 19.34
CA THR A 169 -31.91 1.30 20.47
C THR A 169 -31.17 1.75 21.73
N THR A 170 -31.08 3.07 21.96
CA THR A 170 -31.50 3.71 23.23
C THR A 170 -31.62 5.22 23.07
#